data_AF-A0A7Y5CLA9-F1
#
_entry.id   AF-A0A7Y5CLA9-F1
#
_cell.length_a   1.000
_cell.length_b   1.000
_cell.length_c   1.000
_cell.angle_alpha   90.00
_cell.angle_beta   90.00
_cell.angle_gamma   90.00
#
_symmetry.space_group_name_H-M   'P 1'
#
loop_
_entity.id
_entity.type
_entity.pdbx_description
1 polymer ?
#
loop_
_entity_poly.entity_id
_entity_poly.type
_entity_poly.pdbx_seq_one_letter_code
_entity_poly.pdbx_strand_id
1 'polypeptide(L)'
;MIVEAVENQCEAWDRFVHENADSRGPHLSGWKQVIEKTFSHHCYYLAAREGDRWRGLLPLTHLRSKLFGSFLVSVPYLNYGGIVADSEAARQALYERAVALARQLRVAHVELRHETALLPHLPTKQHKVAMLLELPDTSELLLQGFKAKLRSQIRKPQKEGLTYRCGREQELDSFYQVFVTNMRDLGTPVYSRRFFANILAAFPERAHICTVYRGEQPLAAGFVFGFRQTLEIPWASSLREFNALAPNMLLYWAVLEFAIQQGYKFFDFGRSTPNEGTYKFKEQWGARPVPLHWQYWLANGATTLPDLSPHNAKYQMAIQIWQRLPLAVTRLVGPAIVKNIRDHRSTPDSFLQRAAWSSSFGCVSVSSFGSMLVTRFCFG
;
A
#
# COMPACT_ATOMS: atom_id res chain seq x y z
N MET A 1 11.53 33.74 2.27
CA MET A 1 10.58 32.61 2.22
C MET A 1 9.92 32.51 3.59
N ILE A 2 8.59 32.63 3.65
CA ILE A 2 7.83 32.45 4.90
C ILE A 2 7.26 31.04 4.88
N VAL A 3 7.31 30.31 6.01
CA VAL A 3 6.68 29.00 6.14
C VAL A 3 5.68 29.00 7.27
N GLU A 4 4.43 28.73 6.94
CA GLU A 4 3.30 28.75 7.88
C GLU A 4 2.52 27.43 7.86
N ALA A 5 1.83 27.14 8.97
CA ALA A 5 0.89 26.04 9.03
C ALA A 5 -0.44 26.48 8.42
N VAL A 6 -0.98 25.68 7.51
CA VAL A 6 -2.22 25.95 6.81
C VAL A 6 -3.36 25.24 7.52
N GLU A 7 -4.26 26.02 8.11
CA GLU A 7 -5.42 25.48 8.83
C GLU A 7 -6.68 25.42 7.95
N ASN A 8 -6.96 26.49 7.19
CA ASN A 8 -8.25 26.67 6.49
C ASN A 8 -8.12 27.04 4.99
N GLN A 9 -7.01 26.69 4.32
CA GLN A 9 -6.80 26.99 2.89
C GLN A 9 -6.66 25.70 2.05
N CYS A 10 -7.59 24.75 2.23
CA CYS A 10 -7.57 23.46 1.53
C CYS A 10 -7.61 23.63 -0.01
N GLU A 11 -8.39 24.59 -0.53
CA GLU A 11 -8.48 24.84 -1.97
C GLU A 11 -7.17 25.38 -2.57
N ALA A 12 -6.51 26.32 -1.89
CA ALA A 12 -5.23 26.86 -2.35
C ALA A 12 -4.13 25.79 -2.29
N TRP A 13 -4.14 24.97 -1.23
CA TRP A 13 -3.25 23.81 -1.10
C TRP A 13 -3.45 22.83 -2.26
N ASP A 14 -4.70 22.40 -2.50
CA ASP A 14 -4.99 21.41 -3.54
C ASP A 14 -4.74 21.97 -4.96
N ARG A 15 -4.93 23.28 -5.18
CA ARG A 15 -4.53 23.95 -6.42
C ARG A 15 -3.03 23.80 -6.67
N PHE A 16 -2.19 24.12 -5.68
CA PHE A 16 -0.74 23.95 -5.82
C PHE A 16 -0.37 22.47 -6.05
N VAL A 17 -1.00 21.54 -5.33
CA VAL A 17 -0.83 20.09 -5.56
C VAL A 17 -1.19 19.71 -7.00
N HIS A 18 -2.23 20.31 -7.57
CA HIS A 18 -2.68 20.06 -8.94
C HIS A 18 -1.81 20.71 -10.01
N GLU A 19 -1.13 21.82 -9.73
CA GLU A 19 -0.27 22.53 -10.68
C GLU A 19 1.19 22.02 -10.66
N ASN A 20 1.69 21.54 -9.53
CA ASN A 20 3.10 21.15 -9.39
C ASN A 20 3.38 19.71 -9.86
N ALA A 21 4.25 19.52 -10.86
CA ALA A 21 4.55 18.21 -11.46
C ALA A 21 5.06 17.13 -10.47
N ASP A 22 5.77 17.54 -9.42
CA ASP A 22 6.34 16.62 -8.41
C ASP A 22 5.33 16.18 -7.35
N SER A 23 4.14 16.79 -7.35
CA SER A 23 3.07 16.38 -6.47
C SER A 23 2.52 14.99 -6.81
N ARG A 24 2.07 14.30 -5.76
CA ARG A 24 1.41 13.00 -5.79
C ARG A 24 0.12 13.05 -4.98
N GLY A 25 -0.76 12.08 -5.22
CA GLY A 25 -2.05 11.98 -4.55
C GLY A 25 -2.03 12.08 -3.02
N PRO A 26 -1.03 11.50 -2.30
CA PRO A 26 -0.89 11.66 -0.86
C PRO A 26 -0.69 13.11 -0.35
N HIS A 27 -0.36 14.06 -1.22
CA HIS A 27 -0.23 15.47 -0.84
C HIS A 27 -1.57 16.19 -0.77
N LEU A 28 -2.67 15.64 -1.29
CA LEU A 28 -3.99 16.30 -1.26
C LEU A 28 -4.48 16.54 0.17
N SER A 29 -5.10 17.69 0.39
CA SER A 29 -5.60 18.16 1.69
C SER A 29 -6.63 17.21 2.31
N GLY A 30 -7.37 16.45 1.49
CA GLY A 30 -8.31 15.43 1.96
C GLY A 30 -7.69 14.39 2.89
N TRP A 31 -6.39 14.08 2.75
CA TRP A 31 -5.70 13.14 3.63
C TRP A 31 -5.57 13.66 5.06
N LYS A 32 -5.44 14.98 5.26
CA LYS A 32 -5.48 15.62 6.57
C LYS A 32 -6.78 15.25 7.28
N GLN A 33 -7.90 15.45 6.59
CA GLN A 33 -9.23 15.16 7.13
C GLN A 33 -9.40 13.67 7.44
N VAL A 34 -8.95 12.78 6.54
CA VAL A 34 -9.00 11.33 6.76
C VAL A 34 -8.22 10.94 8.02
N ILE A 35 -6.99 11.45 8.18
CA ILE A 35 -6.12 11.11 9.30
C ILE A 35 -6.71 11.65 10.61
N GLU A 36 -7.10 12.92 10.65
CA GLU A 36 -7.68 13.56 11.84
C GLU A 36 -8.99 12.88 12.26
N LYS A 37 -9.92 12.61 11.33
CA LYS A 37 -11.22 11.97 11.62
C LYS A 37 -11.14 10.48 11.99
N THR A 38 -10.07 9.80 11.60
CA THR A 38 -9.92 8.35 11.81
C THR A 38 -9.04 8.05 13.02
N PHE A 39 -7.91 8.74 13.14
CA PHE A 39 -6.86 8.40 14.08
C PHE A 39 -6.66 9.45 15.18
N SER A 40 -7.25 10.64 15.00
CA SER A 40 -7.08 11.79 15.90
C SER A 40 -5.63 12.24 16.05
N HIS A 41 -4.80 11.95 15.04
CA HIS A 41 -3.44 12.49 14.96
C HIS A 41 -3.50 13.93 14.49
N HIS A 42 -2.65 14.76 15.07
CA HIS A 42 -2.55 16.16 14.65
C HIS A 42 -1.69 16.28 13.40
N CYS A 43 -2.20 17.00 12.40
CA CYS A 43 -1.52 17.21 11.13
C CYS A 43 -1.07 18.67 10.98
N TYR A 44 0.23 18.86 10.74
CA TYR A 44 0.86 20.14 10.45
C TYR A 44 1.11 20.25 8.94
N TYR A 45 0.23 20.91 8.22
CA TYR A 45 0.36 21.09 6.77
C TYR A 45 1.09 22.41 6.53
N LEU A 46 2.38 22.34 6.18
CA LEU A 46 3.24 23.50 6.04
C LEU A 46 3.25 24.00 4.60
N ALA A 47 3.08 25.30 4.38
CA ALA A 47 3.21 25.95 3.09
C ALA A 47 4.35 26.96 3.09
N ALA A 48 5.19 26.93 2.05
CA ALA A 48 6.22 27.93 1.79
C ALA A 48 5.68 28.99 0.84
N ARG A 49 5.82 30.25 1.23
CA ARG A 49 5.29 31.41 0.50
C ARG A 49 6.34 32.48 0.24
N GLU A 50 6.18 33.13 -0.89
CA GLU A 50 6.87 34.35 -1.28
C GLU A 50 5.80 35.39 -1.68
N GLY A 51 5.50 36.31 -0.76
CA GLY A 51 4.27 37.11 -0.84
C GLY A 51 3.04 36.18 -0.84
N ASP A 52 2.12 36.40 -1.77
CA ASP A 52 0.92 35.58 -1.89
C ASP A 52 1.15 34.26 -2.62
N ARG A 53 2.30 34.09 -3.30
CA ARG A 53 2.59 32.92 -4.13
C ARG A 53 3.05 31.74 -3.29
N TRP A 54 2.42 30.58 -3.55
CA TRP A 54 2.86 29.29 -3.02
C TRP A 54 4.08 28.81 -3.78
N ARG A 55 5.14 28.46 -3.05
CA ARG A 55 6.42 27.99 -3.58
C ARG A 55 6.72 26.55 -3.18
N GLY A 56 5.97 26.00 -2.24
CA GLY A 56 6.08 24.62 -1.82
C GLY A 56 5.14 24.25 -0.68
N LEU A 57 5.05 22.96 -0.41
CA LEU A 57 4.27 22.37 0.66
C LEU A 57 4.98 21.18 1.29
N LEU A 58 4.62 20.88 2.53
CA LEU A 58 5.03 19.70 3.25
C LEU A 58 3.90 19.30 4.21
N PRO A 59 3.14 18.22 3.93
CA PRO A 59 2.27 17.63 4.94
C PRO A 59 3.16 16.97 6.01
N LEU A 60 2.77 17.10 7.28
CA LEU A 60 3.36 16.36 8.40
C LEU A 60 2.25 15.88 9.30
N THR A 61 2.38 14.66 9.80
CA THR A 61 1.50 14.09 10.82
C THR A 61 2.31 13.75 12.06
N HIS A 62 1.85 14.19 13.23
CA HIS A 62 2.45 13.86 14.51
C HIS A 62 1.87 12.56 15.04
N LEU A 63 2.69 11.51 15.01
CA LEU A 63 2.36 10.22 15.58
C LEU A 63 2.97 10.13 16.98
N ARG A 64 2.11 10.04 18.00
CA ARG A 64 2.50 10.01 19.41
C ARG A 64 1.92 8.78 20.10
N SER A 65 2.80 7.92 20.60
CA SER A 65 2.46 6.72 21.33
C SER A 65 3.39 6.51 22.53
N LYS A 66 2.84 6.00 23.62
CA LYS A 66 3.65 5.55 24.77
C LYS A 66 4.51 4.34 24.42
N LEU A 67 4.08 3.51 23.47
CA LEU A 67 4.76 2.27 23.08
C LEU A 67 5.77 2.47 21.96
N PHE A 68 5.46 3.34 20.99
CA PHE A 68 6.29 3.53 19.79
C PHE A 68 7.07 4.86 19.78
N GLY A 69 6.88 5.69 20.79
CA GLY A 69 7.49 7.01 20.89
C GLY A 69 6.73 8.09 20.12
N SER A 70 7.42 9.18 19.83
CA SER A 70 6.87 10.41 19.24
C SER A 70 7.72 10.82 18.04
N PHE A 71 7.11 10.98 16.87
CA PHE A 71 7.78 11.32 15.61
C PHE A 71 6.84 12.03 14.64
N LEU A 72 7.42 12.79 13.71
CA LEU A 72 6.69 13.40 12.60
C LEU A 72 6.93 12.55 11.34
N VAL A 73 5.86 12.24 10.61
CA VAL A 73 5.94 11.58 9.31
C VAL A 73 5.21 12.44 8.31
N SER A 74 5.83 12.67 7.16
CA SER A 74 5.25 13.46 6.07
C SER A 74 3.82 13.02 5.71
N VAL A 75 3.66 11.78 5.24
CA VAL A 75 2.34 11.13 5.14
C VAL A 75 2.41 9.70 5.69
N PRO A 76 1.74 9.40 6.82
CA PRO A 76 1.67 8.04 7.33
C PRO A 76 0.78 7.17 6.45
N TYR A 77 0.93 5.85 6.54
CA TYR A 77 0.06 4.85 5.88
C TYR A 77 0.14 4.77 4.34
N LEU A 78 0.69 5.78 3.66
CA LEU A 78 0.90 5.84 2.21
C LEU A 78 2.39 5.87 1.85
N ASN A 79 2.73 5.68 0.57
CA ASN A 79 4.13 5.45 0.15
C ASN A 79 4.92 6.74 -0.16
N TYR A 80 4.21 7.81 -0.52
CA TYR A 80 4.77 9.10 -0.94
C TYR A 80 4.15 10.21 -0.11
N GLY A 81 4.77 11.39 -0.11
CA GLY A 81 4.17 12.58 0.51
C GLY A 81 5.14 13.56 1.15
N GLY A 82 6.43 13.54 0.80
CA GLY A 82 7.42 14.45 1.38
C GLY A 82 7.30 15.89 0.87
N ILE A 83 8.43 16.59 0.79
CA ILE A 83 8.47 17.99 0.38
C ILE A 83 8.20 18.10 -1.12
N VAL A 84 7.29 19.02 -1.49
CA VAL A 84 7.11 19.49 -2.86
C VAL A 84 7.45 20.97 -2.87
N ALA A 85 8.36 21.40 -3.74
CA ALA A 85 8.77 22.80 -3.83
C ALA A 85 9.27 23.13 -5.23
N ASP A 86 9.02 24.35 -5.69
CA ASP A 86 9.45 24.84 -7.01
C ASP A 86 10.87 25.43 -7.03
N SER A 87 11.51 25.50 -5.87
CA SER A 87 12.84 26.08 -5.69
C SER A 87 13.55 25.47 -4.48
N GLU A 88 14.89 25.50 -4.53
CA GLU A 88 15.73 25.03 -3.42
C GLU A 88 15.47 25.83 -2.13
N ALA A 89 15.30 27.15 -2.26
CA ALA A 89 15.01 28.02 -1.13
C ALA A 89 13.69 27.66 -0.42
N ALA A 90 12.64 27.32 -1.18
CA ALA A 90 11.37 26.87 -0.61
C ALA A 90 11.50 25.50 0.08
N ARG A 91 12.22 24.57 -0.57
CA ARG A 91 12.49 23.23 -0.03
C ARG A 91 13.24 23.31 1.30
N GLN A 92 14.32 24.08 1.34
CA GLN A 92 15.14 24.25 2.53
C GLN A 92 14.36 24.91 3.66
N ALA A 93 13.56 25.94 3.37
CA ALA A 93 12.71 26.60 4.37
C ALA A 93 11.66 25.63 4.96
N LEU A 94 11.02 24.79 4.14
CA LEU A 94 10.07 23.77 4.61
C LEU A 94 10.76 22.74 5.53
N TYR A 95 11.94 22.27 5.13
CA TYR A 95 12.74 21.35 5.91
C TYR A 95 13.14 21.97 7.27
N GLU A 96 13.67 23.19 7.28
CA GLU A 96 14.05 23.89 8.51
C GLU A 96 12.86 24.11 9.44
N ARG A 97 11.69 24.46 8.87
CA ARG A 97 10.46 24.59 9.66
C ARG A 97 10.02 23.26 10.26
N ALA A 98 10.12 22.17 9.51
CA ALA A 98 9.83 20.83 10.01
C ALA A 98 10.77 20.44 11.16
N VAL A 99 12.06 20.76 11.07
CA VAL A 99 13.05 20.54 12.14
C VAL A 99 12.75 21.39 13.37
N ALA A 100 12.42 22.67 13.19
CA ALA A 100 12.03 23.54 14.29
C ALA A 100 10.79 23.01 15.03
N LEU A 101 9.78 22.57 14.27
CA LEU A 101 8.58 21.93 14.80
C LEU A 101 8.91 20.62 15.53
N ALA A 102 9.79 19.80 14.98
CA ALA A 102 10.25 18.55 15.59
C ALA A 102 10.90 18.81 16.96
N ARG A 103 11.75 19.83 17.07
CA ARG A 103 12.38 20.27 18.32
C ARG A 103 11.34 20.79 19.32
N GLN A 104 10.39 21.62 18.88
CA GLN A 104 9.30 22.13 19.72
C GLN A 104 8.46 20.99 20.33
N LEU A 105 8.11 20.00 19.50
CA LEU A 105 7.32 18.83 19.90
C LEU A 105 8.16 17.74 20.60
N ARG A 106 9.48 17.93 20.72
CA ARG A 106 10.44 16.98 21.30
C ARG A 106 10.30 15.58 20.70
N VAL A 107 10.15 15.51 19.38
CA VAL A 107 10.03 14.24 18.67
C VAL A 107 11.40 13.63 18.37
N ALA A 108 11.47 12.31 18.28
CA ALA A 108 12.72 11.59 18.06
C ALA A 108 13.29 11.79 16.64
N HIS A 109 12.41 11.94 15.65
CA HIS A 109 12.80 12.13 14.24
C HIS A 109 11.66 12.72 13.39
N VAL A 110 12.04 13.19 12.19
CA VAL A 110 11.14 13.50 11.08
C VAL A 110 11.41 12.51 9.95
N GLU A 111 10.38 11.87 9.41
CA GLU A 111 10.45 10.96 8.26
C GLU A 111 9.81 11.61 7.02
N LEU A 112 10.64 11.91 6.02
CA LEU A 112 10.25 12.51 4.75
C LEU A 112 10.26 11.43 3.65
N ARG A 113 9.09 11.15 3.05
CA ARG A 113 8.92 10.10 2.05
C ARG A 113 8.99 10.69 0.63
N HIS A 114 10.20 10.75 0.07
CA HIS A 114 10.46 11.25 -1.28
C HIS A 114 10.64 10.12 -2.30
N GLU A 115 10.42 10.43 -3.58
CA GLU A 115 10.80 9.56 -4.71
C GLU A 115 12.25 9.78 -5.14
N THR A 116 12.87 10.89 -4.72
CA THR A 116 14.27 11.23 -5.02
C THR A 116 14.99 11.75 -3.78
N ALA A 117 16.32 11.73 -3.77
CA ALA A 117 17.12 12.24 -2.66
C ALA A 117 17.15 13.79 -2.67
N LEU A 118 16.04 14.42 -2.29
CA LEU A 118 15.89 15.89 -2.30
C LEU A 118 16.79 16.62 -1.28
N LEU A 119 17.18 15.94 -0.21
CA LEU A 119 18.02 16.47 0.87
C LEU A 119 19.25 15.56 1.07
N PRO A 120 20.31 15.68 0.24
CA PRO A 120 21.38 14.67 0.17
C PRO A 120 22.22 14.53 1.45
N HIS A 121 22.19 15.53 2.31
CA HIS A 121 22.89 15.51 3.61
C HIS A 121 22.16 14.69 4.69
N LEU A 122 20.92 14.24 4.44
CA LEU A 122 20.14 13.46 5.39
C LEU A 122 20.40 11.95 5.27
N PRO A 123 20.49 11.24 6.41
CA PRO A 123 20.37 9.79 6.43
C PRO A 123 19.15 9.32 5.63
N THR A 124 19.36 8.41 4.69
CA THR A 124 18.34 7.98 3.73
C THR A 124 18.24 6.45 3.69
N LYS A 125 17.03 5.90 3.81
CA LYS A 125 16.76 4.48 3.55
C LYS A 125 16.25 4.28 2.12
N GLN A 126 16.99 3.52 1.32
CA GLN A 126 16.65 3.15 -0.08
C GLN A 126 16.35 1.65 -0.22
N HIS A 127 15.57 1.12 0.71
CA HIS A 127 15.29 -0.31 0.84
C HIS A 127 13.99 -0.74 0.15
N LYS A 128 13.28 0.20 -0.48
CA LYS A 128 11.96 0.00 -1.07
C LYS A 128 11.87 0.71 -2.41
N VAL A 129 11.06 0.15 -3.30
CA VAL A 129 10.74 0.70 -4.62
C VAL A 129 9.22 0.78 -4.78
N ALA A 130 8.74 1.76 -5.52
CA ALA A 130 7.42 1.73 -6.14
C ALA A 130 7.46 0.87 -7.40
N MET A 131 6.36 0.23 -7.78
CA MET A 131 6.30 -0.62 -8.97
C MET A 131 5.25 -0.04 -9.91
N LEU A 132 5.71 0.63 -10.97
CA LEU A 132 4.86 1.37 -11.90
C LEU A 132 4.72 0.64 -13.24
N LEU A 133 3.51 0.58 -13.75
CA LEU A 133 3.19 0.08 -15.07
C LEU A 133 2.59 1.21 -15.91
N GLU A 134 3.16 1.45 -17.08
CA GLU A 134 2.54 2.29 -18.11
C GLU A 134 1.40 1.51 -18.77
N LEU A 135 0.23 2.14 -18.88
CA LEU A 135 -0.98 1.54 -19.41
C LEU A 135 -1.16 1.92 -20.89
N PRO A 136 -1.48 0.95 -21.77
CA PRO A 136 -1.87 1.25 -23.14
C PRO A 136 -3.29 1.83 -23.18
N ASP A 137 -3.72 2.23 -24.37
CA ASP A 137 -5.04 2.86 -24.54
C ASP A 137 -6.23 1.91 -24.36
N THR A 138 -6.04 0.59 -24.49
CA THR A 138 -7.11 -0.40 -24.29
C THR A 138 -6.66 -1.61 -23.48
N SER A 139 -7.60 -2.23 -22.75
CA SER A 139 -7.33 -3.43 -21.96
C SER A 139 -6.96 -4.63 -22.85
N GLU A 140 -7.48 -4.70 -24.08
CA GLU A 140 -7.11 -5.73 -25.06
C GLU A 140 -5.64 -5.63 -25.43
N LEU A 141 -5.13 -4.42 -25.69
CA LEU A 141 -3.71 -4.19 -25.95
C LEU A 141 -2.86 -4.59 -24.76
N LEU A 142 -3.30 -4.26 -23.53
CA LEU A 142 -2.61 -4.66 -22.30
C LEU A 142 -2.53 -6.19 -22.19
N LEU A 143 -3.67 -6.88 -22.38
CA LEU A 143 -3.74 -8.34 -22.28
C LEU A 143 -2.87 -9.04 -23.33
N GLN A 144 -2.84 -8.51 -24.56
CA GLN A 144 -2.01 -9.04 -25.64
C GLN A 144 -0.51 -8.89 -25.35
N GLY A 145 -0.11 -7.77 -24.73
CA GLY A 145 1.28 -7.49 -24.34
C GLY A 145 1.82 -8.41 -23.24
N PHE A 146 0.95 -9.02 -22.41
CA PHE A 146 1.38 -9.93 -21.36
C PHE A 146 1.89 -11.27 -21.89
N LYS A 147 2.88 -11.85 -21.21
CA LYS A 147 3.40 -13.21 -21.52
C LYS A 147 2.29 -14.27 -21.41
N ALA A 148 2.40 -15.33 -22.20
CA ALA A 148 1.40 -16.42 -22.25
C ALA A 148 1.04 -17.01 -20.87
N LYS A 149 2.05 -17.16 -19.99
CA LYS A 149 1.86 -17.63 -18.60
C LYS A 149 0.90 -16.72 -17.82
N LEU A 150 1.12 -15.41 -17.85
CA LEU A 150 0.28 -14.44 -17.14
C LEU A 150 -1.14 -14.43 -17.70
N ARG A 151 -1.31 -14.45 -19.03
CA ARG A 151 -2.64 -14.55 -19.66
C ARG A 151 -3.41 -15.79 -19.23
N SER A 152 -2.73 -16.93 -19.09
CA SER A 152 -3.34 -18.17 -18.58
C SER A 152 -3.79 -18.02 -17.12
N GLN A 153 -2.95 -17.41 -16.27
CA GLN A 153 -3.27 -17.16 -14.87
C GLN A 153 -4.44 -16.18 -14.68
N ILE A 154 -4.61 -15.20 -15.57
CA ILE A 154 -5.76 -14.28 -15.58
C ILE A 154 -7.05 -15.01 -15.98
N ARG A 155 -6.98 -15.87 -17.01
CA ARG A 155 -8.15 -16.59 -17.54
C ARG A 155 -8.65 -17.71 -16.63
N LYS A 156 -7.75 -18.35 -15.86
CA LYS A 156 -8.10 -19.44 -14.95
C LYS A 156 -9.25 -19.07 -13.99
N PRO A 157 -9.16 -18.02 -13.14
CA PRO A 157 -10.23 -17.66 -12.21
C PRO A 157 -11.56 -17.38 -12.92
N GLN A 158 -11.53 -16.79 -14.13
CA GLN A 158 -12.73 -16.54 -14.91
C GLN A 158 -13.41 -17.85 -15.35
N LYS A 159 -12.63 -18.84 -15.80
CA LYS A 159 -13.14 -20.18 -16.15
C LYS A 159 -13.70 -20.95 -14.95
N GLU A 160 -13.15 -20.70 -13.76
CA GLU A 160 -13.63 -21.25 -12.48
C GLU A 160 -14.89 -20.52 -11.95
N GLY A 161 -15.46 -19.60 -12.74
CA GLY A 161 -16.70 -18.90 -12.41
C GLY A 161 -16.53 -17.72 -11.47
N LEU A 162 -15.30 -17.21 -11.28
CA LEU A 162 -15.10 -15.97 -10.54
C LEU A 162 -15.50 -14.75 -11.39
N THR A 163 -16.15 -13.79 -10.74
CA THR A 163 -16.56 -12.51 -11.33
C THR A 163 -15.95 -11.36 -10.53
N TYR A 164 -16.01 -10.13 -11.04
CA TYR A 164 -15.58 -8.96 -10.29
C TYR A 164 -16.49 -7.76 -10.53
N ARG A 165 -16.49 -6.83 -9.57
CA ARG A 165 -17.22 -5.56 -9.61
C ARG A 165 -16.28 -4.46 -9.13
N CYS A 166 -16.36 -3.27 -9.73
CA CYS A 166 -15.69 -2.07 -9.24
C CYS A 166 -16.74 -1.02 -8.88
N GLY A 167 -16.61 -0.43 -7.69
CA GLY A 167 -17.60 0.48 -7.11
C GLY A 167 -16.99 1.34 -6.01
N ARG A 168 -17.83 1.86 -5.11
CA ARG A 168 -17.43 2.74 -4.01
C ARG A 168 -18.00 2.23 -2.68
N GLU A 169 -18.91 2.97 -2.05
CA GLU A 169 -19.47 2.65 -0.73
C GLU A 169 -20.18 1.29 -0.71
N GLN A 170 -20.82 0.90 -1.80
CA GLN A 170 -21.51 -0.39 -1.93
C GLN A 170 -20.57 -1.60 -1.86
N GLU A 171 -19.29 -1.43 -2.19
CA GLU A 171 -18.28 -2.48 -2.16
C GLU A 171 -17.49 -2.52 -0.83
N LEU A 172 -17.69 -1.52 0.04
CA LEU A 172 -16.88 -1.33 1.25
C LEU A 172 -16.97 -2.50 2.22
N ASP A 173 -18.16 -3.08 2.41
CA ASP A 173 -18.34 -4.20 3.33
C ASP A 173 -17.64 -5.46 2.83
N SER A 174 -17.77 -5.76 1.54
CA SER A 174 -17.09 -6.89 0.91
C SER A 174 -15.57 -6.73 0.95
N PHE A 175 -15.07 -5.53 0.63
CA PHE A 175 -13.63 -5.23 0.76
C PHE A 175 -13.15 -5.41 2.20
N TYR A 176 -13.85 -4.83 3.17
CA TYR A 176 -13.41 -4.86 4.57
C TYR A 176 -13.43 -6.28 5.14
N GLN A 177 -14.39 -7.12 4.72
CA GLN A 177 -14.45 -8.54 5.09
C GLN A 177 -13.20 -9.31 4.62
N VAL A 178 -12.79 -9.13 3.36
CA VAL A 178 -11.58 -9.77 2.81
C VAL A 178 -10.33 -9.21 3.48
N PHE A 179 -10.25 -7.88 3.58
CA PHE A 179 -9.09 -7.17 4.13
C PHE A 179 -8.79 -7.59 5.57
N VAL A 180 -9.80 -7.56 6.46
CA VAL A 180 -9.57 -7.89 7.88
C VAL A 180 -9.15 -9.34 8.10
N THR A 181 -9.70 -10.25 7.29
CA THR A 181 -9.35 -11.67 7.34
C THR A 181 -7.89 -11.88 6.94
N ASN A 182 -7.49 -11.29 5.82
CA ASN A 182 -6.11 -11.35 5.36
C ASN A 182 -5.14 -10.68 6.36
N MET A 183 -5.49 -9.53 6.94
CA MET A 183 -4.63 -8.85 7.92
C MET A 183 -4.44 -9.67 9.20
N ARG A 184 -5.48 -10.34 9.71
CA ARG A 184 -5.33 -11.31 10.82
C ARG A 184 -4.36 -12.41 10.44
N ASP A 185 -4.54 -13.05 9.28
CA ASP A 185 -3.72 -14.18 8.85
C ASP A 185 -2.24 -13.80 8.60
N LEU A 186 -2.00 -12.52 8.34
CA LEU A 186 -0.67 -11.91 8.25
C LEU A 186 -0.07 -11.51 9.61
N GLY A 187 -0.85 -11.62 10.70
CA GLY A 187 -0.43 -11.18 12.03
C GLY A 187 -0.28 -9.67 12.14
N THR A 188 -1.09 -8.91 11.39
CA THR A 188 -1.01 -7.46 11.33
C THR A 188 -2.29 -6.81 11.88
N PRO A 189 -2.18 -5.84 12.79
CA PRO A 189 -3.30 -5.02 13.23
C PRO A 189 -4.01 -4.33 12.07
N VAL A 190 -5.33 -4.46 12.00
CA VAL A 190 -6.14 -3.94 10.89
C VAL A 190 -6.54 -2.48 11.12
N TYR A 191 -6.61 -1.69 10.06
CA TYR A 191 -7.33 -0.42 10.06
C TYR A 191 -8.81 -0.59 10.39
N SER A 192 -9.44 0.47 10.91
CA SER A 192 -10.90 0.47 11.09
C SER A 192 -11.60 0.59 9.73
N ARG A 193 -12.81 0.02 9.61
CA ARG A 193 -13.68 0.25 8.45
C ARG A 193 -13.92 1.73 8.19
N ARG A 194 -14.01 2.52 9.27
CA ARG A 194 -14.18 3.99 9.23
C ARG A 194 -13.05 4.68 8.48
N PHE A 195 -11.83 4.16 8.52
CA PHE A 195 -10.71 4.71 7.73
C PHE A 195 -11.05 4.73 6.24
N PHE A 196 -11.43 3.58 5.68
CA PHE A 196 -11.79 3.44 4.28
C PHE A 196 -13.05 4.23 3.90
N ALA A 197 -14.05 4.25 4.78
CA ALA A 197 -15.24 5.09 4.59
C ALA A 197 -14.88 6.58 4.52
N ASN A 198 -13.99 7.05 5.39
CA ASN A 198 -13.53 8.44 5.38
C ASN A 198 -12.74 8.77 4.11
N ILE A 199 -11.97 7.82 3.56
CA ILE A 199 -11.27 8.00 2.28
C ILE A 199 -12.28 8.14 1.14
N LEU A 200 -13.27 7.23 1.05
CA LEU A 200 -14.32 7.31 0.02
C LEU A 200 -15.08 8.65 0.08
N ALA A 201 -15.38 9.13 1.28
CA ALA A 201 -16.07 10.41 1.49
C ALA A 201 -15.20 11.62 1.16
N ALA A 202 -13.90 11.59 1.48
CA ALA A 202 -12.97 12.68 1.19
C ALA A 202 -12.61 12.78 -0.30
N PHE A 203 -12.76 11.69 -1.05
CA PHE A 203 -12.27 11.56 -2.42
C PHE A 203 -13.30 10.90 -3.36
N PRO A 204 -14.46 11.53 -3.59
CA PRO A 204 -15.60 10.88 -4.23
C PRO A 204 -15.38 10.43 -5.67
N GLU A 205 -14.51 11.11 -6.41
CA GLU A 205 -14.21 10.79 -7.81
C GLU A 205 -12.90 10.01 -7.98
N ARG A 206 -12.15 9.81 -6.89
CA ARG A 206 -10.78 9.30 -6.94
C ARG A 206 -10.61 7.97 -6.23
N ALA A 207 -11.45 7.67 -5.24
CA ALA A 207 -11.36 6.45 -4.45
C ALA A 207 -12.42 5.43 -4.88
N HIS A 208 -11.98 4.23 -5.23
CA HIS A 208 -12.84 3.12 -5.66
C HIS A 208 -12.39 1.81 -5.01
N ILE A 209 -13.24 0.81 -5.09
CA ILE A 209 -13.00 -0.54 -4.60
C ILE A 209 -13.32 -1.51 -5.73
N CYS A 210 -12.41 -2.43 -6.02
CA CYS A 210 -12.66 -3.55 -6.91
C CYS A 210 -12.64 -4.85 -6.10
N THR A 211 -13.68 -5.66 -6.25
CA THR A 211 -13.90 -6.91 -5.50
C THR A 211 -14.10 -8.07 -6.47
N VAL A 212 -13.46 -9.20 -6.18
CA VAL A 212 -13.63 -10.48 -6.89
C VAL A 212 -14.53 -11.39 -6.06
N TYR A 213 -15.53 -11.97 -6.72
CA TYR A 213 -16.56 -12.79 -6.11
C TYR A 213 -16.61 -14.20 -6.68
N ARG A 214 -17.07 -15.14 -5.85
CA ARG A 214 -17.63 -16.43 -6.26
C ARG A 214 -19.10 -16.47 -5.85
N GLY A 215 -20.01 -16.31 -6.80
CA GLY A 215 -21.41 -15.98 -6.48
C GLY A 215 -21.46 -14.66 -5.72
N GLU A 216 -21.98 -14.66 -4.49
CA GLU A 216 -22.03 -13.47 -3.62
C GLU A 216 -20.88 -13.41 -2.59
N GLN A 217 -19.99 -14.41 -2.56
CA GLN A 217 -18.89 -14.45 -1.60
C GLN A 217 -17.66 -13.68 -2.11
N PRO A 218 -17.20 -12.62 -1.41
CA PRO A 218 -15.99 -11.89 -1.81
C PRO A 218 -14.74 -12.68 -1.44
N LEU A 219 -13.84 -12.88 -2.42
CA LEU A 219 -12.62 -13.69 -2.28
C LEU A 219 -11.34 -12.86 -2.33
N ALA A 220 -11.34 -11.78 -3.10
CA ALA A 220 -10.25 -10.81 -3.16
C ALA A 220 -10.82 -9.39 -3.33
N ALA A 221 -10.15 -8.39 -2.81
CA ALA A 221 -10.57 -7.01 -2.95
C ALA A 221 -9.38 -6.05 -2.91
N GLY A 222 -9.50 -4.96 -3.65
CA GLY A 222 -8.52 -3.89 -3.74
C GLY A 222 -9.19 -2.54 -3.58
N PHE A 223 -8.60 -1.68 -2.76
CA PHE A 223 -8.98 -0.28 -2.63
C PHE A 223 -7.98 0.54 -3.44
N VAL A 224 -8.48 1.32 -4.39
CA VAL A 224 -7.68 2.09 -5.34
C VAL A 224 -7.92 3.58 -5.18
N PHE A 225 -6.91 4.37 -5.48
CA PHE A 225 -6.94 5.82 -5.36
C PHE A 225 -6.29 6.47 -6.57
N GLY A 226 -6.96 7.44 -7.18
CA GLY A 226 -6.54 8.08 -8.42
C GLY A 226 -6.07 9.52 -8.23
N PHE A 227 -4.91 9.84 -8.78
CA PHE A 227 -4.41 11.21 -8.84
C PHE A 227 -3.76 11.50 -10.19
N ARG A 228 -4.24 12.55 -10.86
CA ARG A 228 -3.88 12.90 -12.25
C ARG A 228 -3.98 11.65 -13.15
N GLN A 229 -2.87 11.25 -13.76
CA GLN A 229 -2.81 10.15 -14.72
C GLN A 229 -2.46 8.79 -14.08
N THR A 230 -2.38 8.72 -12.75
CA THR A 230 -1.97 7.50 -12.04
C THR A 230 -3.09 6.99 -11.14
N LEU A 231 -3.40 5.70 -11.24
CA LEU A 231 -4.19 4.96 -10.27
C LEU A 231 -3.26 4.10 -9.41
N GLU A 232 -3.32 4.26 -8.09
CA GLU A 232 -2.60 3.42 -7.13
C GLU A 232 -3.53 2.41 -6.46
N ILE A 233 -2.98 1.28 -6.02
CA ILE A 233 -3.67 0.28 -5.18
C ILE A 233 -3.02 0.17 -3.79
N PRO A 234 -3.26 1.12 -2.86
CA PRO A 234 -2.57 1.10 -1.57
C PRO A 234 -2.92 -0.11 -0.71
N TRP A 235 -4.12 -0.68 -0.90
CA TRP A 235 -4.59 -1.84 -0.15
C TRP A 235 -5.17 -2.89 -1.09
N ALA A 236 -4.59 -4.09 -1.08
CA ALA A 236 -5.11 -5.26 -1.78
C ALA A 236 -5.06 -6.48 -0.84
N SER A 237 -6.05 -7.36 -0.94
CA SER A 237 -6.10 -8.58 -0.13
C SER A 237 -6.84 -9.69 -0.86
N SER A 238 -6.45 -10.93 -0.58
CA SER A 238 -7.13 -12.13 -1.05
C SER A 238 -7.17 -13.16 0.07
N LEU A 239 -8.29 -13.89 0.15
CA LEU A 239 -8.47 -14.95 1.13
C LEU A 239 -7.61 -16.16 0.76
N ARG A 240 -6.73 -16.56 1.69
CA ARG A 240 -5.73 -17.62 1.48
C ARG A 240 -6.33 -18.98 1.14
N GLU A 241 -7.48 -19.30 1.74
CA GLU A 241 -8.19 -20.55 1.53
C GLU A 241 -8.64 -20.74 0.06
N PHE A 242 -8.75 -19.65 -0.71
CA PHE A 242 -9.13 -19.68 -2.13
C PHE A 242 -7.97 -19.46 -3.08
N ASN A 243 -6.70 -19.51 -2.61
CA ASN A 243 -5.53 -19.29 -3.47
C ASN A 243 -5.48 -20.24 -4.68
N ALA A 244 -6.01 -21.46 -4.57
CA ALA A 244 -6.09 -22.42 -5.68
C ALA A 244 -6.90 -21.90 -6.88
N LEU A 245 -7.87 -21.01 -6.64
CA LEU A 245 -8.68 -20.36 -7.68
C LEU A 245 -7.99 -19.12 -8.27
N ALA A 246 -6.89 -18.66 -7.68
CA ALA A 246 -6.16 -17.45 -8.05
C ALA A 246 -7.00 -16.14 -8.11
N PRO A 247 -7.83 -15.83 -7.10
CA PRO A 247 -8.68 -14.62 -7.09
C PRO A 247 -7.84 -13.33 -7.10
N ASN A 248 -6.61 -13.38 -6.58
CA ASN A 248 -5.67 -12.27 -6.65
C ASN A 248 -5.28 -11.92 -8.10
N MET A 249 -5.12 -12.90 -8.99
CA MET A 249 -4.81 -12.64 -10.40
C MET A 249 -5.97 -11.93 -11.09
N LEU A 250 -7.20 -12.35 -10.81
CA LEU A 250 -8.39 -11.69 -11.33
C LEU A 250 -8.56 -10.27 -10.77
N LEU A 251 -8.25 -10.05 -9.49
CA LEU A 251 -8.30 -8.72 -8.87
C LEU A 251 -7.39 -7.72 -9.59
N TYR A 252 -6.12 -8.09 -9.82
CA TYR A 252 -5.20 -7.18 -10.50
C TYR A 252 -5.58 -6.97 -11.97
N TRP A 253 -6.10 -7.98 -12.67
CA TRP A 253 -6.67 -7.79 -14.00
C TRP A 253 -7.84 -6.79 -13.97
N ALA A 254 -8.81 -6.99 -13.07
CA ALA A 254 -9.97 -6.12 -12.92
C ALA A 254 -9.59 -4.65 -12.65
N VAL A 255 -8.61 -4.44 -11.77
CA VAL A 255 -8.12 -3.09 -11.43
C VAL A 255 -7.39 -2.44 -12.61
N LEU A 256 -6.60 -3.20 -13.37
CA LEU A 256 -5.91 -2.67 -14.56
C LEU A 256 -6.89 -2.32 -15.68
N GLU A 257 -7.90 -3.18 -15.88
CA GLU A 257 -8.98 -2.92 -16.83
C GLU A 257 -9.76 -1.66 -16.42
N PHE A 258 -10.13 -1.54 -15.14
CA PHE A 258 -10.76 -0.35 -14.58
C PHE A 258 -9.89 0.90 -14.77
N ALA A 259 -8.57 0.81 -14.52
CA ALA A 259 -7.66 1.93 -14.67
C ALA A 259 -7.66 2.48 -16.11
N ILE A 260 -7.63 1.59 -17.10
CA ILE A 260 -7.69 1.97 -18.53
C ILE A 260 -9.05 2.58 -18.87
N GLN A 261 -10.16 1.97 -18.42
CA GLN A 261 -11.51 2.48 -18.65
C GLN A 261 -11.72 3.89 -18.06
N GLN A 262 -11.07 4.20 -16.94
CA GLN A 262 -11.09 5.53 -16.32
C GLN A 262 -10.08 6.51 -16.95
N GLY A 263 -9.31 6.09 -17.96
CA GLY A 263 -8.37 6.94 -18.69
C GLY A 263 -7.03 7.20 -17.99
N TYR A 264 -6.68 6.42 -16.97
CA TYR A 264 -5.35 6.51 -16.35
C TYR A 264 -4.28 6.01 -17.32
N LYS A 265 -3.10 6.64 -17.27
CA LYS A 265 -1.93 6.28 -18.10
C LYS A 265 -0.89 5.46 -17.33
N PHE A 266 -0.95 5.48 -16.01
CA PHE A 266 -0.06 4.72 -15.15
C PHE A 266 -0.84 3.98 -14.07
N PHE A 267 -0.37 2.79 -13.73
CA PHE A 267 -0.82 2.04 -12.58
C PHE A 267 0.33 1.82 -11.60
N ASP A 268 0.11 2.23 -10.35
CA ASP A 268 1.06 2.02 -9.25
C ASP A 268 0.61 0.84 -8.39
N PHE A 269 1.36 -0.26 -8.48
CA PHE A 269 1.15 -1.46 -7.66
C PHE A 269 1.54 -1.23 -6.18
N GLY A 270 2.04 -0.05 -5.84
CA GLY A 270 2.54 0.32 -4.53
C GLY A 270 3.93 -0.25 -4.25
N ARG A 271 4.38 -0.02 -3.02
CA ARG A 271 5.72 -0.34 -2.55
C ARG A 271 6.06 -1.83 -2.53
N SER A 272 7.32 -2.17 -2.83
CA SER A 272 7.91 -3.51 -2.67
C SER A 272 9.37 -3.43 -2.21
N THR A 273 9.85 -4.48 -1.55
CA THR A 273 11.30 -4.68 -1.35
C THR A 273 11.87 -5.34 -2.60
N PRO A 274 13.00 -4.86 -3.14
CA PRO A 274 13.66 -5.52 -4.28
C PRO A 274 13.86 -7.02 -4.06
N ASN A 275 13.65 -7.81 -5.12
CA ASN A 275 13.87 -9.27 -5.18
C ASN A 275 12.95 -10.16 -4.32
N GLU A 276 12.05 -9.58 -3.53
CA GLU A 276 11.09 -10.33 -2.72
C GLU A 276 9.85 -10.80 -3.52
N GLY A 277 8.99 -11.61 -2.89
CA GLY A 277 7.82 -12.21 -3.55
C GLY A 277 6.84 -11.18 -4.12
N THR A 278 6.57 -10.10 -3.38
CA THR A 278 5.71 -9.00 -3.86
C THR A 278 6.31 -8.26 -5.06
N TYR A 279 7.63 -8.06 -5.08
CA TYR A 279 8.35 -7.46 -6.20
C TYR A 279 8.20 -8.31 -7.47
N LYS A 280 8.54 -9.60 -7.39
CA LYS A 280 8.45 -10.53 -8.52
C LYS A 280 7.02 -10.68 -9.03
N PHE A 281 6.04 -10.65 -8.11
CA PHE A 281 4.64 -10.65 -8.48
C PHE A 281 4.29 -9.45 -9.35
N LYS A 282 4.73 -8.23 -9.00
CA LYS A 282 4.43 -6.99 -9.73
C LYS A 282 5.20 -6.91 -11.05
N GLU A 283 6.47 -7.30 -11.04
CA GLU A 283 7.32 -7.38 -12.23
C GLU A 283 6.71 -8.28 -13.32
N GLN A 284 6.02 -9.36 -12.93
CA GLN A 284 5.35 -10.25 -13.89
C GLN A 284 4.28 -9.52 -14.73
N TRP A 285 3.66 -8.47 -14.20
CA TRP A 285 2.67 -7.63 -14.88
C TRP A 285 3.31 -6.57 -15.77
N GLY A 286 4.65 -6.53 -15.87
CA GLY A 286 5.40 -5.52 -16.62
C GLY A 286 5.74 -4.26 -15.82
N ALA A 287 5.43 -4.23 -14.52
CA ALA A 287 5.76 -3.09 -13.67
C ALA A 287 7.28 -2.92 -13.51
N ARG A 288 7.74 -1.68 -13.58
CA ARG A 288 9.15 -1.29 -13.42
C ARG A 288 9.37 -0.61 -12.06
N PRO A 289 10.52 -0.86 -11.41
CA PRO A 289 10.81 -0.25 -10.12
C PRO A 289 11.17 1.23 -10.25
N VAL A 290 10.64 2.05 -9.36
CA VAL A 290 11.07 3.43 -9.11
C VAL A 290 11.60 3.52 -7.68
N PRO A 291 12.84 3.96 -7.44
CA PRO A 291 13.42 4.06 -6.10
C PRO A 291 12.60 4.94 -5.15
N LEU A 292 12.57 4.57 -3.87
CA LEU A 292 12.02 5.42 -2.81
C LEU A 292 13.13 5.87 -1.87
N HIS A 293 13.13 7.17 -1.57
CA HIS A 293 14.12 7.83 -0.73
C HIS A 293 13.44 8.32 0.54
N TRP A 294 13.46 7.49 1.57
CA TRP A 294 12.94 7.87 2.88
C TRP A 294 14.05 8.54 3.67
N GLN A 295 13.96 9.86 3.81
CA GLN A 295 14.98 10.71 4.40
C GLN A 295 14.61 11.10 5.82
N TYR A 296 15.61 11.14 6.70
CA TYR A 296 15.38 11.30 8.13
C TYR A 296 16.15 12.48 8.70
N TRP A 297 15.45 13.34 9.42
CA TRP A 297 16.08 14.15 10.45
C TRP A 297 16.03 13.40 11.78
N LEU A 298 17.16 13.30 12.49
CA LEU A 298 17.27 12.59 13.76
C LEU A 298 17.59 13.59 14.89
N ALA A 299 16.88 13.49 16.00
CA ALA A 299 17.10 14.36 17.15
C ALA A 299 18.49 14.11 17.79
N ASN A 300 19.05 15.15 18.40
CA ASN A 300 20.29 15.10 19.19
C ASN A 300 21.51 14.53 18.46
N GLY A 301 21.57 14.65 17.12
CA GLY A 301 22.68 14.12 16.34
C GLY A 301 22.78 12.59 16.34
N ALA A 302 21.68 11.90 16.70
CA ALA A 302 21.64 10.45 16.59
C ALA A 302 21.92 10.01 15.15
N THR A 303 22.73 8.95 14.99
CA THR A 303 23.12 8.40 13.68
C THR A 303 22.37 7.11 13.36
N THR A 304 21.77 6.48 14.38
CA THR A 304 21.03 5.23 14.20
C THR A 304 19.64 5.52 13.68
N LEU A 305 19.36 5.06 12.45
CA LEU A 305 18.03 5.10 11.88
C LEU A 305 17.07 4.23 12.71
N PRO A 306 15.80 4.62 12.87
CA PRO A 306 14.82 3.80 13.57
C PRO A 306 14.73 2.42 12.93
N ASP A 307 15.07 1.37 13.67
CA ASP A 307 14.89 -0.01 13.21
C ASP A 307 13.54 -0.55 13.70
N LEU A 308 12.69 -0.92 12.74
CA LEU A 308 11.42 -1.60 12.96
C LEU A 308 11.42 -2.97 12.27
N SER A 309 12.59 -3.48 11.92
CA SER A 309 12.72 -4.74 11.18
C SER A 309 12.06 -5.89 11.95
N PRO A 310 11.26 -6.74 11.26
CA PRO A 310 10.50 -7.83 11.88
C PRO A 310 11.38 -8.99 12.40
N HIS A 311 12.71 -8.88 12.27
CA HIS A 311 13.65 -9.89 12.76
C HIS A 311 13.86 -9.83 14.29
N ASN A 312 13.24 -8.86 14.98
CA ASN A 312 13.20 -8.87 16.44
C ASN A 312 12.24 -9.97 16.94
N ALA A 313 12.78 -10.93 17.71
CA ALA A 313 12.06 -12.07 18.25
C ALA A 313 10.76 -11.71 19.02
N LYS A 314 10.71 -10.53 19.66
CA LYS A 314 9.50 -10.05 20.35
C LYS A 314 8.33 -9.80 19.39
N TYR A 315 8.60 -9.32 18.17
CA TYR A 315 7.55 -9.10 17.17
C TYR A 315 7.05 -10.41 16.57
N GLN A 316 7.90 -11.43 16.45
CA GLN A 316 7.49 -12.75 15.93
C GLN A 316 6.43 -13.41 16.81
N MET A 317 6.62 -13.37 18.13
CA MET A 317 5.61 -13.89 19.07
C MET A 317 4.30 -13.11 18.98
N ALA A 318 4.35 -11.78 18.92
CA ALA A 318 3.16 -10.95 18.77
C ALA A 318 2.39 -11.23 17.46
N ILE A 319 3.11 -11.45 16.34
CA ILE A 319 2.53 -11.85 15.05
C ILE A 319 1.79 -13.19 15.20
N GLN A 320 2.42 -14.20 15.79
CA GLN A 320 1.82 -15.53 15.97
C GLN A 320 0.58 -15.51 16.87
N ILE A 321 0.61 -14.73 17.95
CA ILE A 321 -0.55 -14.52 18.82
C ILE A 321 -1.66 -13.87 18.01
N TRP A 322 -1.36 -12.80 17.26
CA TRP A 322 -2.34 -12.08 16.46
C TRP A 322 -3.02 -12.96 15.42
N GLN A 323 -2.27 -13.84 14.75
CA GLN A 323 -2.77 -14.79 13.76
C GLN A 323 -3.82 -15.77 14.33
N ARG A 324 -3.77 -16.03 15.62
CA ARG A 324 -4.69 -16.95 16.32
C ARG A 324 -5.90 -16.26 16.95
N LEU A 325 -5.95 -14.93 16.96
CA LEU A 325 -7.06 -14.20 17.55
C LEU A 325 -8.34 -14.33 16.70
N PRO A 326 -9.53 -14.44 17.32
CA PRO A 326 -10.80 -14.35 16.60
C PRO A 326 -10.93 -13.01 15.85
N LEU A 327 -11.59 -13.00 14.69
CA LEU A 327 -11.75 -11.78 13.88
C LEU A 327 -12.46 -10.64 14.62
N ALA A 328 -13.41 -10.96 15.49
CA ALA A 328 -14.09 -9.95 16.29
C ALA A 328 -13.10 -9.18 17.19
N VAL A 329 -12.14 -9.89 17.78
CA VAL A 329 -11.10 -9.30 18.64
C VAL A 329 -10.14 -8.45 17.80
N THR A 330 -9.69 -8.94 16.65
CA THR A 330 -8.76 -8.17 15.79
C THR A 330 -9.42 -6.91 15.23
N ARG A 331 -10.73 -6.94 14.92
CA ARG A 331 -11.52 -5.76 14.52
C ARG A 331 -11.64 -4.72 15.62
N LEU A 332 -11.79 -5.15 16.87
CA LEU A 332 -11.95 -4.25 18.02
C LEU A 332 -10.62 -3.61 18.41
N VAL A 333 -9.56 -4.40 18.53
CA VAL A 333 -8.27 -3.97 19.08
C VAL A 333 -7.32 -3.42 18.01
N GLY A 334 -7.39 -3.96 16.78
CA GLY A 334 -6.53 -3.59 15.66
C GLY A 334 -6.40 -2.09 15.42
N PRO A 335 -7.52 -1.34 15.32
CA PRO A 335 -7.49 0.09 15.05
C PRO A 335 -6.70 0.92 16.07
N ALA A 336 -6.79 0.56 17.36
CA ALA A 336 -6.08 1.27 18.43
C ALA A 336 -4.56 1.05 18.38
N ILE A 337 -4.12 -0.10 17.86
CA ILE A 337 -2.71 -0.44 17.68
C ILE A 337 -2.18 0.19 16.39
N VAL A 338 -2.84 -0.08 15.27
CA VAL A 338 -2.36 0.28 13.93
C VAL A 338 -2.21 1.78 13.74
N LYS A 339 -3.06 2.59 14.40
CA LYS A 339 -2.96 4.05 14.31
C LYS A 339 -1.59 4.57 14.72
N ASN A 340 -0.86 3.87 15.58
CA ASN A 340 0.46 4.32 16.04
C ASN A 340 1.62 3.68 15.26
N ILE A 341 1.32 2.87 14.24
CA ILE A 341 2.31 2.22 13.39
C ILE A 341 2.48 3.07 12.13
N ARG A 342 3.72 3.52 11.85
CA ARG A 342 4.07 4.36 10.68
C ARG A 342 3.78 3.74 9.32
N ASP A 343 3.86 2.42 9.27
CA ASP A 343 3.82 1.64 8.05
C ASP A 343 2.93 0.43 8.27
N HIS A 344 1.90 0.28 7.44
CA HIS A 344 1.07 -0.90 7.49
C HIS A 344 1.80 -2.02 6.79
N ARG A 345 2.16 -3.04 7.56
CA ARG A 345 2.77 -4.24 7.01
C ARG A 345 1.74 -4.93 6.12
N SER A 346 1.89 -4.85 4.81
CA SER A 346 1.42 -5.90 3.93
C SER A 346 2.51 -6.97 3.87
N THR A 347 2.48 -7.87 4.88
CA THR A 347 3.24 -9.14 5.00
C THR A 347 4.71 -9.09 5.47
N PRO A 348 5.19 -10.11 6.21
CA PRO A 348 6.51 -10.69 5.99
C PRO A 348 6.48 -11.38 4.62
N ASP A 349 7.31 -10.93 3.69
CA ASP A 349 7.33 -11.28 2.26
C ASP A 349 7.65 -12.77 1.92
N SER A 350 7.60 -13.69 2.89
CA SER A 350 7.83 -15.13 2.70
C SER A 350 6.59 -15.93 2.27
N PHE A 351 5.37 -15.37 2.38
CA PHE A 351 4.14 -16.15 2.20
C PHE A 351 3.55 -16.15 0.78
N LEU A 352 3.86 -15.15 -0.06
CA LEU A 352 3.40 -15.13 -1.46
C LEU A 352 4.16 -16.13 -2.36
N GLN A 353 5.33 -16.63 -1.93
CA GLN A 353 6.07 -17.66 -2.67
C GLN A 353 5.29 -18.99 -2.78
N ARG A 354 4.55 -19.39 -1.74
CA ARG A 354 3.86 -20.70 -1.76
C ARG A 354 2.62 -20.73 -2.64
N ALA A 355 1.98 -19.58 -2.90
CA ALA A 355 0.82 -19.50 -3.80
C ALA A 355 1.22 -19.50 -5.29
N ALA A 356 2.43 -19.07 -5.62
CA ALA A 356 2.91 -19.00 -7.01
C ALA A 356 3.67 -20.26 -7.47
N TRP A 357 4.09 -21.14 -6.55
CA TRP A 357 4.93 -22.31 -6.85
C TRP A 357 4.21 -23.66 -6.73
N SER A 358 3.04 -23.75 -6.09
CA SER A 358 2.32 -25.02 -5.95
C SER A 358 1.59 -25.48 -7.22
N SER A 359 1.57 -24.68 -8.29
CA SER A 359 0.97 -25.06 -9.59
C SER A 359 1.98 -25.59 -10.60
N SER A 360 3.19 -25.99 -10.18
CA SER A 360 4.26 -26.48 -11.06
C SER A 360 4.74 -27.89 -10.71
N PHE A 361 3.81 -28.80 -10.38
CA PHE A 361 4.02 -30.23 -10.63
C PHE A 361 2.73 -30.80 -11.22
N GLY A 362 2.80 -31.02 -12.54
CA GLY A 362 1.77 -31.70 -13.31
C GLY A 362 1.63 -33.13 -12.83
N CYS A 363 0.38 -33.53 -12.66
CA CYS A 363 -0.09 -34.89 -12.50
C CYS A 363 0.50 -35.75 -13.63
N VAL A 364 1.36 -36.72 -13.29
CA VAL A 364 1.60 -37.87 -14.16
C VAL A 364 0.45 -38.83 -13.89
N SER A 365 -0.40 -39.01 -14.89
CA SER A 365 -1.44 -40.03 -14.92
C SER A 365 -0.81 -41.42 -14.95
N VAL A 366 -1.19 -42.30 -14.02
CA VAL A 366 -1.20 -43.75 -14.27
C VAL A 366 -2.58 -44.25 -13.87
N SER A 367 -3.44 -44.38 -14.88
CA SER A 367 -4.67 -45.14 -14.80
C SER A 367 -4.39 -46.61 -15.09
N SER A 368 -5.08 -47.47 -14.33
CA SER A 368 -5.44 -48.85 -14.68
C SER A 368 -4.36 -49.91 -14.57
N PHE A 369 -4.41 -50.71 -13.50
CA PHE A 369 -4.63 -52.17 -13.60
C PHE A 369 -5.12 -52.68 -12.25
N GLY A 370 -6.36 -53.15 -12.20
CA GLY A 370 -6.89 -53.96 -11.11
C GLY A 370 -6.83 -55.44 -11.49
N SER A 371 -6.68 -56.30 -10.48
CA SER A 371 -6.92 -57.76 -10.44
C SER A 371 -5.79 -58.45 -9.66
N MET A 372 -6.04 -58.86 -8.42
CA MET A 372 -6.02 -60.26 -7.97
C MET A 372 -4.85 -61.11 -8.48
N LEU A 373 -3.95 -61.53 -7.60
CA LEU A 373 -3.97 -62.89 -7.05
C LEU A 373 -2.84 -63.10 -6.02
N VAL A 374 -3.20 -63.89 -5.02
CA VAL A 374 -2.35 -64.56 -4.04
C VAL A 374 -1.39 -65.53 -4.76
N THR A 375 -0.19 -65.73 -4.21
CA THR A 375 0.50 -67.03 -3.94
C THR A 375 2.00 -67.07 -4.33
N ARG A 376 2.81 -67.40 -3.30
CA ARG A 376 4.09 -68.14 -3.27
C ARG A 376 5.35 -67.64 -3.98
N PHE A 377 6.33 -67.34 -3.12
CA PHE A 377 7.74 -67.72 -3.24
C PHE A 377 7.95 -69.17 -3.70
N CYS A 378 8.82 -69.38 -4.68
CA CYS A 378 9.78 -70.50 -4.76
C CYS A 378 10.91 -70.20 -5.76
N PHE A 379 12.14 -70.23 -5.24
CA PHE A 379 13.45 -70.58 -5.82
C PHE A 379 13.83 -70.30 -7.28
N GLY A 380 15.04 -69.75 -7.42
CA GLY A 380 15.85 -69.66 -8.63
C GLY A 380 17.00 -68.68 -8.43
#